data_AF-A0A5C5ZU09-F1
#
_entry.id   AF-A0A5C5ZU09-F1
#
_cell.length_a   1.000
_cell.length_b   1.000
_cell.length_c   1.000
_cell.angle_alpha   90.00
_cell.angle_beta   90.00
_cell.angle_gamma   90.00
#
_symmetry.space_group_name_H-M   'P 1'
#
loop_
_entity.id
_entity.type
_entity.pdbx_description
1 polymer ?
#
loop_
_entity_poly.entity_id
_entity_poly.type
_entity_poly.pdbx_seq_one_letter_code
_entity_poly.pdbx_strand_id
1 'polypeptide(L)'
;MARILITSGPTRQHLDPVRYLTNASSGRMGAALAAAVLELGHEVVVVSGPVDVAYPDSAEVVPVISTEEMLAASRQAFESCDGLIGAAAPCDYRPEVVSQGKIAKTGQPLMLHLVETEDVVATLASAKGPRWVVGFALETEDHRLRALAKLERKHCDLMVSNGVEAMHSANNEVELLTPTGETVGHFVGPKEEVAKGILSVIQQRLITRTTG
;
A
#
# COMPACT_ATOMS: atom_id res chain seq x y z
N MET A 1 15.20 17.28 -2.82
CA MET A 1 13.91 17.10 -2.14
C MET A 1 13.03 16.32 -3.09
N ALA A 2 12.39 15.26 -2.61
CA ALA A 2 11.49 14.43 -3.41
C ALA A 2 10.04 14.58 -2.89
N ARG A 3 9.06 14.34 -3.76
CA ARG A 3 7.65 14.20 -3.39
C ARG A 3 7.22 12.75 -3.56
N ILE A 4 6.74 12.14 -2.48
CA ILE A 4 6.51 10.71 -2.39
C ILE A 4 5.01 10.44 -2.20
N LEU A 5 4.44 9.59 -3.04
CA LEU A 5 3.11 9.05 -2.86
C LEU A 5 3.15 7.81 -1.96
N ILE A 6 2.26 7.75 -0.97
CA ILE A 6 2.01 6.56 -0.16
C ILE A 6 0.55 6.16 -0.34
N THR A 7 0.29 4.89 -0.70
CA THR A 7 -1.06 4.33 -0.48
C THR A 7 -1.09 3.68 0.89
N SER A 8 -2.17 3.90 1.65
CA SER A 8 -2.31 3.38 3.02
C SER A 8 -3.73 2.92 3.33
N GLY A 9 -3.85 2.07 4.35
CA GLY A 9 -5.13 1.57 4.85
C GLY A 9 -5.79 0.51 3.95
N PRO A 10 -6.95 -0.03 4.36
CA PRO A 10 -7.73 -0.96 3.57
C PRO A 10 -8.71 -0.21 2.67
N THR A 11 -9.24 -0.85 1.63
CA THR A 11 -10.43 -0.34 0.91
C THR A 11 -11.69 -1.07 1.37
N ARG A 12 -12.86 -0.49 1.11
CA ARG A 12 -14.17 -1.08 1.40
C ARG A 12 -14.98 -1.23 0.12
N GLN A 13 -15.27 -2.48 -0.24
CA GLN A 13 -16.10 -2.83 -1.39
C GLN A 13 -17.52 -3.14 -0.92
N HIS A 14 -18.44 -2.18 -1.10
CA HIS A 14 -19.78 -2.22 -0.53
C HIS A 14 -20.66 -3.28 -1.20
N LEU A 15 -21.35 -4.07 -0.36
CA LEU A 15 -22.38 -5.02 -0.76
C LEU A 15 -23.75 -4.33 -0.83
N ASP A 16 -23.97 -3.42 0.11
CA ASP A 16 -25.15 -2.57 0.28
C ASP A 16 -24.75 -1.32 1.08
N PRO A 17 -25.67 -0.39 1.41
CA PRO A 17 -25.30 0.84 2.14
C PRO A 17 -24.75 0.65 3.56
N VAL A 18 -24.71 -0.58 4.09
CA VAL A 18 -24.31 -0.89 5.48
C VAL A 18 -23.13 -1.86 5.55
N ARG A 19 -23.04 -2.81 4.61
CA ARG A 19 -22.04 -3.88 4.62
C ARG A 19 -21.05 -3.73 3.48
N TYR A 20 -19.81 -4.11 3.76
CA TYR A 20 -18.72 -4.09 2.79
C TYR A 20 -17.74 -5.24 3.05
N LEU A 21 -17.02 -5.63 2.00
CA LEU A 21 -15.80 -6.43 2.06
C LEU A 21 -14.60 -5.49 2.31
N THR A 22 -13.70 -5.85 3.22
CA THR A 22 -12.49 -5.08 3.54
C THR A 22 -11.36 -6.01 3.96
N ASN A 23 -10.12 -5.55 3.75
CA ASN A 23 -8.94 -6.18 4.34
C ASN A 23 -8.67 -5.61 5.74
N ALA A 24 -7.94 -6.36 6.57
CA ALA A 24 -7.71 -6.05 7.98
C ALA A 24 -6.54 -5.08 8.25
N SER A 25 -6.31 -4.11 7.36
CA SER A 25 -5.21 -3.13 7.52
C SER A 25 -5.58 -2.04 8.53
N SER A 26 -4.65 -1.72 9.43
CA SER A 26 -4.80 -0.66 10.43
C SER A 26 -4.29 0.70 9.95
N GLY A 27 -3.62 0.77 8.80
CA GLY A 27 -2.96 1.99 8.30
C GLY A 27 -1.69 2.42 9.05
N ARG A 28 -1.35 1.80 10.19
CA ARG A 28 -0.21 2.21 11.04
C ARG A 28 1.13 2.24 10.30
N MET A 29 1.36 1.29 9.40
CA MET A 29 2.59 1.28 8.60
C MET A 29 2.65 2.49 7.66
N GLY A 30 1.56 2.85 6.98
CA GLY A 30 1.51 4.02 6.12
C GLY A 30 1.70 5.33 6.88
N ALA A 31 1.15 5.44 8.10
CA ALA A 31 1.38 6.60 8.96
C ALA A 31 2.85 6.72 9.40
N ALA A 32 3.46 5.60 9.80
CA ALA A 32 4.89 5.56 10.14
C ALA A 32 5.79 5.92 8.95
N LEU A 33 5.47 5.43 7.74
CA LEU A 33 6.19 5.79 6.52
C LEU A 33 6.04 7.29 6.19
N ALA A 34 4.84 7.86 6.33
CA ALA A 34 4.61 9.27 6.08
C ALA A 34 5.43 10.16 7.03
N ALA A 35 5.50 9.80 8.31
CA ALA A 35 6.37 10.48 9.28
C ALA A 35 7.85 10.39 8.89
N ALA A 36 8.33 9.19 8.53
CA ALA A 36 9.72 8.99 8.12
C ALA A 36 10.10 9.75 6.83
N VAL A 37 9.17 9.89 5.88
CA VAL A 37 9.38 10.73 4.68
C VAL A 37 9.61 12.19 5.08
N LEU A 38 8.75 12.73 5.95
CA LEU A 38 8.83 14.11 6.40
C LEU A 38 10.09 14.38 7.25
N GLU A 39 10.49 13.44 8.11
CA GLU A 39 11.72 13.52 8.90
C GLU A 39 12.98 13.66 8.04
N LEU A 40 12.99 13.09 6.82
CA LEU A 40 14.08 13.23 5.86
C LEU A 40 14.00 14.51 5.00
N GLY A 41 13.04 15.40 5.27
CA GLY A 41 12.86 16.65 4.54
C GLY A 41 12.29 16.47 3.13
N HIS A 42 11.42 15.48 2.95
CA HIS A 42 10.67 15.24 1.71
C HIS A 42 9.20 15.60 1.88
N GLU A 43 8.51 15.76 0.77
CA GLU A 43 7.06 15.96 0.75
C GLU A 43 6.34 14.61 0.62
N VAL A 44 5.19 14.48 1.26
CA VAL A 44 4.39 13.25 1.22
C VAL A 44 2.94 13.55 0.91
N VAL A 45 2.39 12.76 -0.02
CA VAL A 45 0.95 12.64 -0.25
C VAL A 45 0.51 11.23 0.10
N VAL A 46 -0.55 11.11 0.89
CA VAL A 46 -1.09 9.84 1.35
C VAL A 46 -2.49 9.65 0.78
N VAL A 47 -2.66 8.67 -0.10
CA VAL A 47 -3.99 8.19 -0.50
C VAL A 47 -4.41 7.11 0.50
N SER A 48 -5.33 7.46 1.39
CA SER A 48 -5.69 6.61 2.53
C SER A 48 -7.10 6.05 2.38
N GLY A 49 -7.21 4.73 2.49
CA GLY A 49 -8.45 4.08 2.83
C GLY A 49 -8.91 4.39 4.27
N PRO A 50 -10.11 3.94 4.68
CA PRO A 50 -10.66 4.21 6.01
C PRO A 50 -9.88 3.54 7.14
N VAL A 51 -9.24 4.35 7.98
CA VAL A 51 -8.43 3.94 9.15
C VAL A 51 -8.60 4.95 10.29
N ASP A 52 -8.32 4.51 11.52
CA ASP A 52 -8.39 5.37 12.72
C ASP A 52 -7.05 6.01 13.08
N VAL A 53 -5.96 5.67 12.38
CA VAL A 53 -4.63 6.23 12.63
C VAL A 53 -4.54 7.67 12.12
N ALA A 54 -3.91 8.54 12.90
CA ALA A 54 -3.58 9.89 12.46
C ALA A 54 -2.32 9.88 11.59
N TYR A 55 -2.37 10.63 10.48
CA TYR A 55 -1.19 10.97 9.70
C TYR A 55 -0.58 12.29 10.23
N PRO A 56 0.71 12.57 9.97
CA PRO A 56 1.32 13.85 10.35
C PRO A 56 0.59 15.06 9.71
N ASP A 57 0.44 16.15 10.44
CA ASP A 57 -0.30 17.35 9.97
C ASP A 57 0.25 17.98 8.69
N SER A 58 1.56 17.82 8.45
CA SER A 58 2.23 18.31 7.25
C SER A 58 2.13 17.36 6.04
N ALA A 59 1.51 16.19 6.20
CA ALA A 59 1.22 15.30 5.09
C ALA A 59 -0.05 15.75 4.35
N GLU A 60 -0.02 15.75 3.03
CA GLU A 60 -1.25 15.87 2.23
C GLU A 60 -1.99 14.52 2.30
N VAL A 61 -3.24 14.49 2.78
CA VAL A 61 -4.01 13.25 2.91
C VAL A 61 -5.26 13.30 2.04
N VAL A 62 -5.39 12.33 1.14
CA VAL A 62 -6.53 12.14 0.24
C VAL A 62 -7.32 10.92 0.70
N PRO A 63 -8.49 11.09 1.34
CA PRO A 63 -9.30 9.97 1.80
C PRO A 63 -10.05 9.32 0.63
N VAL A 64 -10.07 8.00 0.62
CA VAL A 64 -10.79 7.17 -0.36
C VAL A 64 -11.50 6.01 0.35
N ILE A 65 -12.50 5.44 -0.29
CA ILE A 65 -13.27 4.32 0.24
C ILE A 65 -12.99 3.04 -0.56
N SER A 66 -13.12 3.07 -1.89
CA SER A 66 -13.01 1.87 -2.73
C SER A 66 -11.63 1.69 -3.38
N THR A 67 -11.37 0.51 -3.93
CA THR A 67 -10.14 0.23 -4.71
C THR A 67 -10.04 1.12 -5.95
N GLU A 68 -11.17 1.39 -6.61
CA GLU A 68 -11.28 2.27 -7.77
C GLU A 68 -10.99 3.73 -7.41
N GLU A 69 -11.56 4.22 -6.31
CA GLU A 69 -11.26 5.55 -5.80
C GLU A 69 -9.78 5.68 -5.42
N MET A 70 -9.23 4.68 -4.73
CA MET A 70 -7.81 4.62 -4.40
C MET A 70 -6.94 4.66 -5.66
N LEU A 71 -7.28 3.88 -6.69
CA LEU A 71 -6.56 3.88 -7.95
C LEU A 71 -6.64 5.25 -8.64
N ALA A 72 -7.83 5.84 -8.75
CA ALA A 72 -8.03 7.12 -9.42
C ALA A 72 -7.25 8.25 -8.72
N ALA A 73 -7.39 8.36 -7.39
CA ALA A 73 -6.66 9.34 -6.60
C ALA A 73 -5.14 9.13 -6.66
N SER A 74 -4.69 7.87 -6.60
CA SER A 74 -3.27 7.54 -6.69
C SER A 74 -2.69 7.88 -8.06
N ARG A 75 -3.43 7.62 -9.16
CA ARG A 75 -2.99 8.01 -10.51
C ARG A 75 -2.78 9.51 -10.60
N GLN A 76 -3.77 10.29 -10.16
CA GLN A 76 -3.69 11.75 -10.18
C GLN A 76 -2.52 12.28 -9.33
N ALA A 77 -2.35 11.78 -8.10
CA ALA A 77 -1.26 12.20 -7.23
C ALA A 77 0.12 11.81 -7.80
N PHE A 78 0.24 10.61 -8.38
CA PHE A 78 1.51 10.07 -8.88
C PHE A 78 2.10 10.86 -10.05
N GLU A 79 1.29 11.61 -10.81
CA GLU A 79 1.75 12.50 -11.89
C GLU A 79 2.78 13.53 -11.43
N SER A 80 2.69 13.95 -10.18
CA SER A 80 3.52 15.02 -9.59
C SER A 80 4.42 14.53 -8.46
N CYS A 81 4.62 13.20 -8.36
CA CYS A 81 5.50 12.55 -7.40
C CYS A 81 6.72 11.93 -8.10
N ASP A 82 7.82 11.81 -7.38
CA ASP A 82 9.05 11.14 -7.84
C ASP A 82 8.99 9.61 -7.65
N GLY A 83 8.11 9.15 -6.75
CA GLY A 83 7.90 7.73 -6.52
C GLY A 83 6.72 7.37 -5.64
N LEU A 84 6.47 6.07 -5.55
CA LEU A 84 5.35 5.45 -4.84
C LEU A 84 5.84 4.43 -3.82
N ILE A 85 5.27 4.47 -2.61
CA ILE A 85 5.31 3.38 -1.63
C ILE A 85 3.89 2.80 -1.48
N GLY A 86 3.66 1.64 -2.09
CA GLY A 86 2.38 0.95 -2.08
C GLY A 86 2.17 0.13 -0.80
N ALA A 87 1.75 0.76 0.29
CA ALA A 87 1.57 0.14 1.62
C ALA A 87 0.09 -0.11 2.00
N ALA A 88 -0.86 0.23 1.12
CA ALA A 88 -2.27 -0.07 1.31
C ALA A 88 -2.56 -1.58 1.23
N ALA A 89 -3.75 -1.96 1.69
CA ALA A 89 -4.33 -3.29 1.46
C ALA A 89 -5.65 -3.17 0.67
N PRO A 90 -5.61 -2.81 -0.63
CA PRO A 90 -6.81 -2.79 -1.45
C PRO A 90 -7.45 -4.18 -1.53
N CYS A 91 -8.77 -4.24 -1.59
CA CYS A 91 -9.50 -5.48 -1.85
C CYS A 91 -9.20 -5.92 -3.28
N ASP A 92 -8.81 -7.19 -3.48
CA ASP A 92 -8.59 -7.78 -4.80
C ASP A 92 -9.90 -8.10 -5.54
N TYR A 93 -11.02 -8.13 -4.81
CA TYR A 93 -12.34 -8.45 -5.33
C TYR A 93 -13.39 -7.43 -4.85
N ARG A 94 -14.41 -7.22 -5.67
CA ARG A 94 -15.59 -6.41 -5.37
C ARG A 94 -16.88 -7.13 -5.77
N PRO A 95 -18.03 -6.79 -5.17
CA PRO A 95 -19.32 -7.29 -5.63
C PRO A 95 -19.59 -6.87 -7.08
N GLU A 96 -20.04 -7.82 -7.90
CA GLU A 96 -20.47 -7.55 -9.27
C GLU A 96 -21.64 -6.56 -9.30
N VAL A 97 -22.57 -6.71 -8.35
CA VAL A 97 -23.74 -5.85 -8.17
C VAL A 97 -23.80 -5.36 -6.72
N VAL A 98 -23.90 -4.05 -6.54
CA VAL A 98 -24.13 -3.42 -5.24
C VAL A 98 -25.63 -3.18 -5.05
N SER A 99 -26.19 -3.68 -3.96
CA SER A 99 -27.60 -3.47 -3.63
C SER A 99 -27.85 -2.02 -3.20
N GLN A 100 -28.89 -1.39 -3.74
CA GLN A 100 -29.28 -0.01 -3.37
C GLN A 100 -29.90 0.06 -1.96
N GLY A 101 -30.48 -1.03 -1.48
CA GLY A 101 -31.04 -1.16 -0.13
C GLY A 101 -30.29 -2.19 0.69
N LYS A 102 -30.43 -2.12 2.02
CA LYS A 102 -29.88 -3.14 2.93
C LYS A 102 -30.43 -4.52 2.56
N ILE A 103 -29.55 -5.48 2.22
CA ILE A 103 -29.99 -6.83 1.82
C ILE A 103 -30.71 -7.49 3.00
N ALA A 104 -31.99 -7.79 2.84
CA ALA A 104 -32.82 -8.35 3.91
C ALA A 104 -32.37 -9.77 4.28
N LYS A 105 -32.60 -10.15 5.54
CA LYS A 105 -32.42 -11.54 5.97
C LYS A 105 -33.61 -12.36 5.43
N THR A 106 -33.32 -13.38 4.63
CA THR A 106 -34.34 -14.22 3.98
C THR A 106 -34.48 -15.61 4.60
N GLY A 107 -33.61 -15.95 5.57
CA GLY A 107 -33.53 -17.30 6.12
C GLY A 107 -32.79 -18.31 5.23
N GLN A 108 -32.27 -17.86 4.08
CA GLN A 108 -31.43 -18.65 3.17
C GLN A 108 -29.99 -18.10 3.17
N PRO A 109 -29.00 -18.90 2.73
CA PRO A 109 -27.65 -18.40 2.49
C PRO A 109 -27.63 -17.20 1.53
N LEU A 110 -26.77 -16.23 1.81
CA LEU A 110 -26.50 -15.11 0.89
C LEU A 110 -25.34 -15.51 -0.03
N MET A 111 -25.61 -15.60 -1.32
CA MET A 111 -24.58 -15.83 -2.35
C MET A 111 -24.14 -14.48 -2.93
N LEU A 112 -22.83 -14.26 -2.99
CA LEU A 112 -22.23 -13.05 -3.55
C LEU A 112 -21.41 -13.42 -4.79
N HIS A 113 -21.67 -12.74 -5.89
CA HIS A 113 -20.83 -12.82 -7.07
C HIS A 113 -19.79 -11.72 -6.99
N LEU A 114 -18.52 -12.11 -7.00
CA LEU A 114 -17.38 -11.20 -6.87
C LEU A 114 -16.60 -11.18 -8.19
N VAL A 115 -16.13 -9.99 -8.56
CA VAL A 115 -15.26 -9.76 -9.71
C VAL A 115 -13.97 -9.10 -9.24
N GLU A 116 -12.88 -9.32 -9.96
CA GLU A 116 -11.58 -8.74 -9.62
C GLU A 116 -11.61 -7.21 -9.73
N THR A 117 -10.84 -6.56 -8.86
CA THR A 117 -10.50 -5.14 -8.96
C THR A 117 -9.18 -4.95 -9.70
N GLU A 118 -8.93 -3.75 -10.22
CA GLU A 118 -7.60 -3.41 -10.75
C GLU A 118 -6.52 -3.36 -9.64
N ASP A 119 -5.34 -3.91 -9.93
CA ASP A 119 -4.18 -3.89 -9.02
C ASP A 119 -3.54 -2.49 -8.99
N VAL A 120 -3.80 -1.72 -7.93
CA VAL A 120 -3.36 -0.31 -7.80
C VAL A 120 -1.87 -0.12 -8.08
N VAL A 121 -1.01 -0.96 -7.50
CA VAL A 121 0.45 -0.82 -7.62
C VAL A 121 0.93 -1.23 -9.00
N ALA A 122 0.46 -2.36 -9.54
CA ALA A 122 0.84 -2.80 -10.88
C ALA A 122 0.43 -1.78 -11.95
N THR A 123 -0.76 -1.22 -11.77
CA THR A 123 -1.32 -0.21 -12.66
C THR A 123 -0.49 1.08 -12.65
N LEU A 124 -0.07 1.59 -11.49
CA LEU A 124 0.81 2.76 -11.40
C LEU A 124 2.21 2.46 -11.92
N ALA A 125 2.75 1.28 -11.61
CA ALA A 125 4.07 0.86 -12.06
C ALA A 125 4.17 0.74 -13.58
N SER A 126 3.11 0.26 -14.26
CA SER A 126 3.10 0.21 -15.73
C SER A 126 3.17 1.60 -16.39
N ALA A 127 2.76 2.65 -15.68
CA ALA A 127 2.81 4.04 -16.12
C ALA A 127 3.94 4.85 -15.45
N LYS A 128 4.88 4.21 -14.73
CA LYS A 128 5.84 4.93 -13.86
C LYS A 128 6.84 5.80 -14.60
N GLY A 129 7.19 5.49 -15.84
CA GLY A 129 8.22 6.25 -16.57
C GLY A 129 9.54 6.29 -15.78
N PRO A 130 10.12 7.48 -15.49
CA PRO A 130 11.35 7.59 -14.71
C PRO A 130 11.15 7.49 -13.19
N ARG A 131 9.90 7.46 -12.70
CA ARG A 131 9.57 7.38 -11.26
C ARG A 131 9.82 5.97 -10.74
N TRP A 132 10.12 5.87 -9.45
CA TRP A 132 10.31 4.58 -8.78
C TRP A 132 9.05 4.10 -8.07
N VAL A 133 8.93 2.78 -7.90
CA VAL A 133 7.81 2.13 -7.21
C VAL A 133 8.34 1.10 -6.22
N VAL A 134 7.93 1.22 -4.96
CA VAL A 134 8.16 0.25 -3.89
C VAL A 134 6.83 -0.40 -3.52
N GLY A 135 6.74 -1.72 -3.63
CA GLY A 135 5.56 -2.47 -3.21
C GLY A 135 5.69 -3.02 -1.78
N PHE A 136 4.56 -3.37 -1.16
CA PHE A 136 4.50 -4.25 0.00
C PHE A 136 3.90 -5.60 -0.38
N ALA A 137 4.53 -6.68 0.07
CA ALA A 137 4.07 -8.05 -0.05
C ALA A 137 3.86 -8.61 1.36
N LEU A 138 2.59 -8.64 1.77
CA LEU A 138 2.16 -9.39 2.93
C LEU A 138 1.89 -10.84 2.49
N GLU A 139 2.61 -11.79 3.06
CA GLU A 139 2.49 -13.21 2.71
C GLU A 139 2.28 -14.08 3.95
N THR A 140 1.59 -15.21 3.76
CA THR A 140 1.33 -16.20 4.82
C THR A 140 2.35 -17.33 4.83
N GLU A 141 2.97 -17.63 3.68
CA GLU A 141 3.87 -18.77 3.47
C GLU A 141 4.88 -18.44 2.36
N ASP A 142 6.11 -18.94 2.48
CA ASP A 142 7.22 -18.73 1.53
C ASP A 142 7.37 -17.27 1.06
N HIS A 143 7.52 -16.38 2.04
CA HIS A 143 7.40 -14.92 1.87
C HIS A 143 8.31 -14.39 0.76
N ARG A 144 9.53 -14.93 0.65
CA ARG A 144 10.54 -14.46 -0.30
C ARG A 144 10.15 -14.77 -1.74
N LEU A 145 9.80 -16.02 -2.06
CA LEU A 145 9.49 -16.42 -3.44
C LEU A 145 8.30 -15.62 -3.98
N ARG A 146 7.25 -15.49 -3.18
CA ARG A 146 6.04 -14.75 -3.55
C ARG A 146 6.28 -13.24 -3.66
N ALA A 147 7.09 -12.68 -2.76
CA ALA A 147 7.48 -11.28 -2.85
C ALA A 147 8.25 -10.99 -4.14
N LEU A 148 9.17 -11.87 -4.57
CA LEU A 148 9.88 -11.73 -5.84
C LEU A 148 8.95 -11.85 -7.06
N ALA A 149 8.03 -12.81 -7.06
CA ALA A 149 7.04 -12.94 -8.12
C ALA A 149 6.13 -11.70 -8.21
N LYS A 150 5.71 -11.13 -7.06
CA LYS A 150 4.95 -9.87 -7.02
C LYS A 150 5.80 -8.68 -7.49
N LEU A 151 7.08 -8.63 -7.13
CA LEU A 151 8.00 -7.57 -7.55
C LEU A 151 8.10 -7.53 -9.07
N GLU A 152 8.35 -8.68 -9.70
CA GLU A 152 8.45 -8.81 -11.16
C GLU A 152 7.12 -8.48 -11.85
N ARG A 153 6.02 -9.13 -11.43
CA ARG A 153 4.68 -8.92 -12.02
C ARG A 153 4.23 -7.47 -11.94
N LYS A 154 4.57 -6.77 -10.85
CA LYS A 154 4.18 -5.38 -10.63
C LYS A 154 5.23 -4.39 -11.12
N HIS A 155 6.34 -4.83 -11.73
CA HIS A 155 7.43 -3.97 -12.17
C HIS A 155 7.96 -3.00 -11.08
N CYS A 156 7.98 -3.45 -9.84
CA CYS A 156 8.49 -2.66 -8.71
C CYS A 156 10.02 -2.59 -8.74
N ASP A 157 10.57 -1.47 -8.27
CA ASP A 157 12.01 -1.28 -8.09
C ASP A 157 12.51 -1.89 -6.79
N LEU A 158 11.65 -1.95 -5.77
CA LEU A 158 11.85 -2.69 -4.53
C LEU A 158 10.55 -3.33 -4.06
N MET A 159 10.65 -4.42 -3.30
CA MET A 159 9.54 -5.03 -2.58
C MET A 159 9.87 -5.16 -1.10
N VAL A 160 9.00 -4.62 -0.26
CA VAL A 160 9.02 -4.86 1.19
C VAL A 160 8.23 -6.14 1.44
N SER A 161 8.91 -7.17 1.92
CA SER A 161 8.31 -8.48 2.26
C SER A 161 8.10 -8.58 3.75
N ASN A 162 6.90 -8.94 4.20
CA ASN A 162 6.58 -9.11 5.61
C ASN A 162 5.48 -10.18 5.86
N GLY A 163 5.50 -10.80 7.04
CA GLY A 163 4.51 -11.80 7.45
C GLY A 163 3.18 -11.18 7.91
N VAL A 164 2.10 -11.98 7.88
CA VAL A 164 0.74 -11.56 8.29
C VAL A 164 0.64 -11.12 9.75
N GLU A 165 1.54 -11.58 10.61
CA GLU A 165 1.64 -11.21 12.03
C GLU A 165 1.83 -9.69 12.21
N ALA A 166 2.35 -9.02 11.18
CA ALA A 166 2.56 -7.58 11.17
C ALA A 166 1.26 -6.76 11.13
N MET A 167 0.15 -7.27 10.58
CA MET A 167 -1.06 -6.46 10.33
C MET A 167 -1.65 -5.86 11.62
N HIS A 168 -1.69 -6.66 12.68
CA HIS A 168 -2.30 -6.29 13.96
C HIS A 168 -1.28 -5.94 15.05
N SER A 169 0.01 -6.13 14.79
CA SER A 169 1.08 -5.83 15.74
C SER A 169 1.45 -4.34 15.73
N ALA A 170 2.09 -3.87 16.80
CA ALA A 170 2.84 -2.60 16.82
C ALA A 170 4.24 -2.78 16.19
N ASN A 171 4.75 -4.01 16.19
CA ASN A 171 6.02 -4.37 15.58
C ASN A 171 5.83 -4.81 14.13
N ASN A 172 6.93 -4.86 13.40
CA ASN A 172 7.04 -5.45 12.08
C ASN A 172 8.44 -6.07 11.92
N GLU A 173 8.54 -7.07 11.07
CA GLU A 173 9.80 -7.62 10.56
C GLU A 173 9.69 -7.61 9.05
N VAL A 174 10.65 -6.97 8.38
CA VAL A 174 10.63 -6.78 6.94
C VAL A 174 11.97 -7.10 6.31
N GLU A 175 11.92 -7.66 5.11
CA GLU A 175 13.04 -7.68 4.17
C GLU A 175 12.74 -6.76 2.98
N LEU A 176 13.74 -6.02 2.51
CA LEU A 176 13.65 -5.26 1.27
C LEU A 176 14.37 -6.02 0.17
N LEU A 177 13.64 -6.39 -0.87
CA LEU A 177 14.11 -7.19 -1.99
C LEU A 177 14.23 -6.34 -3.25
N THR A 178 15.26 -6.61 -4.04
CA THR A 178 15.47 -6.03 -5.38
C THR A 178 14.98 -6.98 -6.49
N PRO A 179 14.87 -6.51 -7.75
CA PRO A 179 14.53 -7.38 -8.87
C PRO A 179 15.49 -8.55 -9.09
N THR A 180 16.74 -8.44 -8.66
CA THR A 180 17.74 -9.53 -8.75
C THR A 180 17.62 -10.54 -7.60
N GLY A 181 16.70 -10.32 -6.66
CA GLY A 181 16.56 -11.15 -5.47
C GLY A 181 17.54 -10.84 -4.34
N GLU A 182 18.35 -9.78 -4.45
CA GLU A 182 19.21 -9.30 -3.35
C GLU A 182 18.36 -8.72 -2.22
N THR A 183 18.63 -9.13 -0.97
CA THR A 183 18.13 -8.43 0.23
C THR A 183 19.01 -7.22 0.51
N VAL A 184 18.41 -6.03 0.54
CA VAL A 184 19.13 -4.75 0.69
C VAL A 184 18.81 -4.02 1.98
N GLY A 185 17.94 -4.61 2.79
CA GLY A 185 17.60 -4.18 4.13
C GLY A 185 16.83 -5.28 4.85
N HIS A 186 17.08 -5.42 6.15
CA HIS A 186 16.32 -6.27 7.05
C HIS A 186 16.14 -5.50 8.35
N PHE A 187 14.89 -5.30 8.76
CA PHE A 187 14.54 -4.46 9.90
C PHE A 187 13.49 -5.14 10.76
N VAL A 188 13.70 -5.12 12.07
CA VAL A 188 12.81 -5.71 13.06
C VAL A 188 12.63 -4.72 14.19
N GLY A 189 11.37 -4.47 14.58
CA GLY A 189 11.06 -3.60 15.70
C GLY A 189 9.73 -2.89 15.55
N PRO A 190 9.53 -1.78 16.29
CA PRO A 190 8.37 -0.91 16.13
C PRO A 190 8.23 -0.42 14.69
N LYS A 191 6.99 -0.26 14.21
CA LYS A 191 6.72 0.17 12.82
C LYS A 191 7.40 1.49 12.46
N GLU A 192 7.57 2.38 13.42
CA GLU A 192 8.26 3.67 13.27
C GLU A 192 9.74 3.47 12.92
N GLU A 193 10.44 2.59 13.63
CA GLU A 193 11.85 2.28 13.36
C GLU A 193 12.03 1.48 12.06
N VAL A 194 11.10 0.56 11.80
CA VAL A 194 11.06 -0.17 10.53
C VAL A 194 10.82 0.79 9.36
N ALA A 195 9.94 1.78 9.50
CA ALA A 195 9.69 2.80 8.49
C ALA A 195 10.95 3.62 8.20
N LYS A 196 11.67 4.07 9.22
CA LYS A 196 12.96 4.77 9.06
C LYS A 196 13.99 3.92 8.32
N GLY A 197 14.08 2.63 8.65
CA GLY A 197 14.94 1.68 7.95
C GLY A 197 14.60 1.55 6.46
N ILE A 198 13.31 1.36 6.14
CA ILE A 198 12.81 1.31 4.77
C ILE A 198 13.16 2.61 4.02
N LEU A 199 12.88 3.77 4.62
CA LEU A 199 13.13 5.06 3.97
C LEU A 199 14.61 5.35 3.78
N SER A 200 15.49 4.92 4.68
CA SER A 200 16.94 5.02 4.51
C SER A 200 17.42 4.26 3.26
N VAL A 201 16.88 3.06 3.02
CA VAL A 201 17.19 2.28 1.81
C VAL A 201 16.67 2.97 0.55
N ILE A 202 15.42 3.46 0.57
CA ILE A 202 14.82 4.20 -0.55
C ILE A 202 15.64 5.45 -0.86
N GLN A 203 16.04 6.21 0.17
CA GLN A 203 16.85 7.41 0.04
C GLN A 203 18.14 7.11 -0.72
N GLN A 204 18.90 6.12 -0.24
CA GLN A 204 20.21 5.78 -0.80
C GLN A 204 20.12 5.22 -2.21
N ARG A 205 19.12 4.36 -2.49
CA ARG A 205 19.05 3.60 -3.75
C ARG A 205 18.21 4.26 -4.83
N LEU A 206 17.17 5.00 -4.49
CA LEU A 206 16.17 5.48 -5.44
C LEU A 206 16.12 7.01 -5.54
N ILE A 207 16.49 7.74 -4.48
CA ILE A 207 16.42 9.21 -4.46
C ILE A 207 17.78 9.85 -4.74
N THR A 208 18.85 9.43 -4.05
CA THR A 208 20.18 10.06 -4.19
C THR A 208 21.00 9.56 -5.39
N ARG A 209 20.57 8.50 -6.09
CA ARG A 209 21.31 7.99 -7.27
C ARG A 209 21.23 8.90 -8.49
N THR A 210 20.45 9.98 -8.46
CA THR A 210 20.26 10.90 -9.60
C THR A 210 21.36 11.96 -9.72
N THR A 211 22.44 11.90 -8.93
CA THR A 211 23.60 12.83 -9.04
C THR A 211 24.90 12.16 -9.47
N GLY A 212 24.84 11.05 -10.22
CA GLY A 212 26.01 10.36 -10.78
C GLY A 212 26.05 10.44 -12.30
#